data_AF-A0A839TZG3-F1
#
_entry.id   AF-A0A839TZG3-F1
#
_cell.length_a   1.000
_cell.length_b   1.000
_cell.length_c   1.000
_cell.angle_alpha   90.00
_cell.angle_beta   90.00
_cell.angle_gamma   90.00
#
_symmetry.space_group_name_H-M   'P 1'
#
loop_
_entity.id
_entity.type
_entity.pdbx_description
1 polymer ?
#
loop_
_entity_poly.entity_id
_entity_poly.type
_entity_poly.pdbx_seq_one_letter_code
_entity_poly.pdbx_strand_id
1 'polypeptide(L)'
;GSNLRGELIINKHFISSFVFALLGVVLIFVGFAKGRALAIQFSKPPNTQAWITSNGLMNAFTYTPVALGITLLILSLIIFTITFWFENKDGGGA
;
A
#
# COMPACT_ATOMS: atom_id res chain seq x y z
N GLY A 1 -25.91 -13.31 -21.15
CA GLY A 1 -24.96 -12.23 -21.46
C GLY A 1 -24.66 -11.32 -20.28
N SER A 2 -25.66 -10.98 -19.44
CA SER A 2 -25.54 -10.07 -18.28
C SER A 2 -24.77 -10.68 -17.09
N ASN A 3 -25.02 -11.95 -16.75
CA ASN A 3 -24.38 -12.61 -15.59
C ASN A 3 -22.84 -12.69 -15.69
N LEU A 4 -22.32 -12.98 -16.90
CA LEU A 4 -20.88 -13.00 -17.17
C LEU A 4 -20.20 -11.63 -16.98
N ARG A 5 -20.92 -10.52 -17.17
CA ARG A 5 -20.35 -9.17 -16.98
C ARG A 5 -20.28 -8.80 -15.49
N GLY A 6 -21.24 -9.25 -14.68
CA GLY A 6 -21.24 -9.03 -13.22
C GLY A 6 -20.06 -9.72 -12.54
N GLU A 7 -19.88 -11.02 -12.80
CA GLU A 7 -18.78 -11.78 -12.20
C GLU A 7 -17.39 -11.28 -12.60
N LEU A 8 -17.23 -10.83 -13.85
CA LEU A 8 -15.98 -10.24 -14.32
C LEU A 8 -15.64 -8.94 -13.56
N ILE A 9 -16.64 -8.12 -13.25
CA ILE A 9 -16.47 -6.85 -12.51
C ILE A 9 -16.09 -7.14 -11.06
N ILE A 10 -16.79 -8.07 -10.41
CA ILE A 10 -16.53 -8.47 -9.01
C ILE A 10 -15.10 -9.02 -8.86
N ASN A 11 -14.70 -9.95 -9.74
CA ASN A 11 -13.34 -10.49 -9.76
C ASN A 11 -12.26 -9.41 -9.94
N LYS A 12 -12.53 -8.41 -10.78
CA LYS A 12 -11.62 -7.27 -10.96
C LYS A 12 -11.46 -6.44 -9.69
N HIS A 13 -12.53 -6.21 -8.93
CA HIS A 13 -12.48 -5.48 -7.66
C HIS A 13 -11.72 -6.24 -6.57
N PHE A 14 -11.92 -7.56 -6.47
CA PHE A 14 -11.14 -8.42 -5.56
C PHE A 14 -9.64 -8.39 -5.87
N ILE A 15 -9.28 -8.55 -7.15
CA ILE A 15 -7.87 -8.48 -7.58
C ILE A 15 -7.27 -7.11 -7.24
N SER A 16 -8.01 -6.02 -7.52
CA SER A 16 -7.56 -4.67 -7.19
C SER A 16 -7.31 -4.50 -5.69
N SER A 17 -8.20 -5.01 -4.85
CA SER A 17 -8.04 -4.97 -3.39
C SER A 17 -6.76 -5.68 -2.95
N PHE A 18 -6.50 -6.87 -3.49
CA PHE A 18 -5.31 -7.65 -3.16
C PHE A 18 -4.02 -6.94 -3.59
N VAL A 19 -4.01 -6.33 -4.77
CA VAL A 19 -2.87 -5.53 -5.26
C VAL A 19 -2.58 -4.36 -4.32
N PHE A 20 -3.60 -3.62 -3.90
CA PHE A 20 -3.42 -2.51 -2.95
C PHE A 20 -2.94 -2.99 -1.58
N ALA A 21 -3.40 -4.15 -1.12
CA ALA A 21 -2.93 -4.75 0.12
C ALA A 21 -1.43 -5.07 0.06
N LEU A 22 -1.01 -5.77 -0.99
CA LEU A 22 0.41 -6.12 -1.20
C LEU A 22 1.28 -4.87 -1.35
N LEU A 23 0.84 -3.88 -2.12
CA LEU A 23 1.55 -2.61 -2.29
C LEU A 23 1.72 -1.89 -0.95
N GLY A 24 0.65 -1.86 -0.13
CA GLY A 24 0.68 -1.28 1.20
C GLY A 24 1.69 -1.97 2.12
N VAL A 25 1.70 -3.30 2.15
CA VAL A 25 2.69 -4.08 2.92
C VAL A 25 4.11 -3.81 2.46
N VAL A 26 4.35 -3.79 1.15
CA VAL A 26 5.68 -3.51 0.58
C VAL A 26 6.15 -2.11 0.97
N LEU A 27 5.30 -1.09 0.90
CA LEU A 27 5.66 0.27 1.29
C LEU A 27 5.99 0.40 2.78
N ILE A 28 5.21 -0.26 3.65
CA ILE A 28 5.50 -0.33 5.09
C ILE A 28 6.85 -1.01 5.33
N PHE A 29 7.09 -2.15 4.68
CA PHE A 29 8.34 -2.88 4.80
C PHE A 29 9.53 -2.05 4.32
N VAL A 30 9.42 -1.39 3.17
CA VAL A 30 10.49 -0.52 2.64
C VAL A 30 10.76 0.66 3.58
N GLY A 31 9.71 1.28 4.13
CA GLY A 31 9.86 2.36 5.10
C GLY A 31 10.64 1.93 6.34
N PHE A 32 10.22 0.85 7.00
CA PHE A 32 10.90 0.37 8.22
C PHE A 32 12.28 -0.25 7.95
N ALA A 33 12.43 -1.04 6.88
CA ALA A 33 13.68 -1.76 6.61
C ALA A 33 14.74 -0.86 5.96
N LYS A 34 14.34 0.10 5.11
CA LYS A 34 15.28 0.88 4.27
C LYS A 34 15.16 2.39 4.39
N GLY A 35 14.16 2.94 5.07
CA GLY A 35 13.94 4.39 5.16
C GLY A 35 15.17 5.16 5.64
N ARG A 36 15.87 4.64 6.66
CA ARG A 36 17.12 5.23 7.17
C ARG A 36 18.26 5.20 6.16
N ALA A 37 18.46 4.07 5.48
CA ALA A 37 19.51 3.92 4.48
C ALA A 37 19.29 4.83 3.27
N LEU A 38 18.03 4.95 2.82
CA LEU A 38 17.64 5.87 1.75
C LEU A 38 17.88 7.33 2.13
N ALA A 39 17.53 7.73 3.36
CA ALA A 39 17.80 9.09 3.83
C ALA A 39 19.30 9.43 3.80
N ILE A 40 20.15 8.47 4.19
CA ILE A 40 21.61 8.65 4.15
C ILE A 40 22.09 8.76 2.70
N GLN A 41 21.64 7.88 1.82
CA GLN A 41 22.02 7.89 0.40
C GLN A 41 21.59 9.17 -0.32
N PHE A 42 20.37 9.65 -0.09
CA PHE A 42 19.85 10.86 -0.74
C PHE A 42 20.43 12.14 -0.17
N SER A 43 20.76 12.18 1.12
CA SER A 43 21.32 13.39 1.74
C SER A 43 22.82 13.54 1.54
N LYS A 44 23.55 12.44 1.34
CA LYS A 44 25.01 12.45 1.24
C LYS A 44 25.47 13.04 -0.10
N PRO A 45 26.24 14.14 -0.11
CA PRO A 45 26.88 14.64 -1.31
C PRO A 45 27.94 13.66 -1.85
N PRO A 46 28.19 13.63 -3.17
CA PRO A 46 29.33 12.89 -3.73
C PRO A 46 30.66 13.34 -3.08
N ASN A 47 31.58 12.42 -2.83
CA ASN A 47 32.94 12.67 -2.30
C ASN A 47 33.11 13.12 -0.84
N THR A 48 32.11 13.02 0.04
CA THR A 48 32.31 13.23 1.50
C THR A 48 32.55 11.91 2.24
N GLN A 49 33.62 11.84 3.05
CA GLN A 49 33.93 10.65 3.86
C GLN A 49 33.06 10.53 5.11
N ALA A 50 32.64 11.65 5.69
CA ALA A 50 31.71 11.71 6.82
C ALA A 50 30.56 12.67 6.50
N TRP A 51 29.32 12.19 6.63
CA TRP A 51 28.12 12.99 6.47
C TRP A 51 27.13 12.61 7.57
N ILE A 52 26.59 13.61 8.25
CA ILE A 52 25.62 13.42 9.33
C ILE A 52 24.24 13.73 8.74
N THR A 53 23.46 12.68 8.52
CA THR A 53 22.05 12.82 8.14
C THR A 53 21.22 13.16 9.38
N SER A 54 20.35 14.16 9.27
CA SER A 54 19.50 14.55 10.41
C SER A 54 18.47 13.47 10.74
N ASN A 55 18.21 13.27 12.03
CA ASN A 55 17.18 12.33 12.49
C ASN A 55 15.79 12.67 11.91
N GLY A 56 15.50 13.96 11.71
CA GLY A 56 14.26 14.40 11.07
C GLY A 56 14.11 13.87 9.63
N LEU A 57 15.19 13.91 8.85
CA LEU A 57 15.17 13.38 7.48
C LEU A 57 15.05 11.85 7.46
N MET A 58 15.76 11.16 8.35
CA MET A 58 15.63 9.70 8.51
C MET A 58 14.21 9.29 8.89
N ASN A 59 13.58 10.05 9.80
CA ASN A 59 12.19 9.83 10.19
C ASN A 59 11.22 10.11 9.04
N ALA A 60 11.41 11.19 8.28
CA ALA A 60 10.57 11.50 7.12
C ALA A 60 10.60 10.38 6.07
N PHE A 61 11.79 9.88 5.71
CA PHE A 61 11.96 8.76 4.78
C PHE A 61 11.48 7.40 5.32
N THR A 62 11.32 7.27 6.65
CA THR A 62 10.76 6.06 7.27
C THR A 62 9.24 6.14 7.32
N TYR A 63 8.69 7.22 7.88
CA TYR A 63 7.26 7.32 8.19
C TYR A 63 6.40 7.75 7.01
N THR A 64 6.94 8.48 6.03
CA THR A 64 6.17 8.84 4.82
C THR A 64 5.72 7.61 4.02
N PRO A 65 6.62 6.69 3.61
CA PRO A 65 6.20 5.47 2.92
C PRO A 65 5.34 4.55 3.80
N VAL A 66 5.59 4.50 5.12
CA VAL A 66 4.73 3.75 6.06
C VAL A 66 3.31 4.32 6.11
N ALA A 67 3.15 5.64 6.22
CA ALA A 67 1.84 6.28 6.24
C ALA A 67 1.06 6.06 4.93
N LEU A 68 1.75 6.15 3.79
CA LEU A 68 1.16 5.78 2.49
C LEU A 68 0.73 4.31 2.44
N GLY A 69 1.59 3.41 2.93
CA GLY A 69 1.27 1.99 2.98
C GLY A 69 0.07 1.67 3.86
N ILE A 70 -0.04 2.30 5.04
CA ILE A 70 -1.21 2.17 5.93
C ILE A 70 -2.48 2.68 5.23
N THR A 71 -2.39 3.81 4.53
CA THR A 71 -3.53 4.38 3.81
C THR A 71 -4.03 3.43 2.72
N LEU A 72 -3.11 2.79 2.00
CA LEU A 72 -3.42 1.78 0.98
C LEU A 72 -4.02 0.50 1.57
N LEU A 73 -3.57 0.08 2.75
CA LEU A 73 -4.17 -1.04 3.47
C LEU A 73 -5.62 -0.73 3.87
N ILE A 74 -5.88 0.45 4.42
CA ILE A 74 -7.24 0.88 4.77
C ILE A 74 -8.12 0.92 3.52
N LEU A 75 -7.62 1.49 2.43
CA LEU A 75 -8.36 1.53 1.16
C LEU A 75 -8.67 0.13 0.63
N SER A 76 -7.72 -0.80 0.71
CA SER A 76 -7.92 -2.21 0.36
C SER A 76 -9.04 -2.83 1.20
N LEU A 77 -9.02 -2.65 2.52
CA LEU A 77 -10.06 -3.17 3.41
C LEU A 77 -11.46 -2.61 3.08
N ILE A 78 -11.54 -1.33 2.73
CA ILE A 78 -12.81 -0.70 2.32
C ILE A 78 -13.33 -1.34 1.03
N ILE A 79 -12.48 -1.48 0.01
CA ILE A 79 -12.87 -2.10 -1.27
C ILE A 79 -13.32 -3.55 -1.04
N PHE A 80 -12.53 -4.33 -0.29
CA PHE A 80 -12.85 -5.70 0.06
C PHE A 80 -14.22 -5.81 0.77
N THR A 81 -14.46 -4.97 1.77
CA THR A 81 -15.70 -4.98 2.55
C THR A 81 -16.91 -4.65 1.68
N ILE A 82 -16.80 -3.64 0.79
CA ILE A 82 -17.88 -3.25 -0.12
C ILE A 82 -18.17 -4.38 -1.10
N THR A 83 -17.14 -4.97 -1.72
CA THR A 83 -17.33 -6.06 -2.68
C THR A 83 -17.96 -7.28 -2.01
N PHE A 84 -17.50 -7.65 -0.82
CA PHE A 84 -18.07 -8.77 -0.06
C PHE A 84 -19.52 -8.52 0.37
N TRP A 85 -19.86 -7.30 0.78
CA TRP A 85 -21.24 -6.98 1.16
C TRP A 85 -22.18 -7.00 -0.04
N PHE A 86 -21.72 -6.53 -1.20
CA PHE A 86 -22.48 -6.55 -2.43
C PHE A 86 -22.73 -7.98 -2.92
N GLU A 87 -21.69 -8.83 -2.89
CA GLU A 87 -21.81 -10.27 -3.22
C GLU A 87 -22.88 -10.96 -2.35
N ASN A 88 -22.87 -10.72 -1.04
CA ASN A 88 -23.86 -11.31 -0.14
C ASN A 88 -25.27 -10.73 -0.30
N LYS A 89 -25.39 -9.51 -0.84
CA LYS A 89 -26.69 -8.92 -1.16
C LYS A 89 -27.31 -9.50 -2.42
N ASP A 90 -26.48 -9.70 -3.44
CA ASP A 90 -26.92 -10.27 -4.72
C ASP A 90 -27.04 -11.80 -4.65
N GLY A 91 -26.28 -12.45 -3.75
CA GLY A 91 -26.36 -13.87 -3.41
C GLY A 91 -27.38 -14.21 -2.31
N GLY A 92 -28.12 -13.22 -1.79
CA GLY A 92 -29.17 -13.38 -0.77
C GLY A 92 -30.47 -14.00 -1.31
N GLY A 93 -30.36 -15.09 -2.08
CA GLY A 93 -31.49 -15.78 -2.68
C GLY A 93 -31.10 -17.01 -3.52
N ALA A 94 -30.24 -17.88 -3.00
CA ALA A 94 -30.15 -19.28 -3.43
C ALA A 94 -29.70 -20.16 -2.25
#